data_AF-A0AAN4WW69-F1
#
_entry.id   AF-A0AAN4WW69-F1
#
_cell.length_a   1.000
_cell.length_b   1.000
_cell.length_c   1.000
_cell.angle_alpha   90.00
_cell.angle_beta   90.00
_cell.angle_gamma   90.00
#
_symmetry.space_group_name_H-M   'P 1'
#
loop_
_entity.id
_entity.type
_entity.pdbx_description
1 polymer ?
#
loop_
_entity_poly.entity_id
_entity_poly.type
_entity_poly.pdbx_seq_one_letter_code
_entity_poly.pdbx_strand_id
1 'polypeptide(L)'
;MGVLGSVYQQSSEFRTVADTVIAEGGGQIRIAPNDDSPAYTDVLNRIIYIAPGTLANSGSGDGPSLVSALTVELNNLSRAQSANEVAWLADQGGMNARSFAQEYERIEYDSAQSHAEVFRQAYSALEQHGEANNPDRWFSERNEQGGFEAAFSSFEDYLGVQRETGHTDVYEDRFRQTYNRD
;
A
#
# COMPACT_ATOMS: atom_id res chain seq x y z
N MET A 1 19.14 -16.17 3.41
CA MET A 1 18.68 -14.89 2.82
C MET A 1 17.60 -14.34 3.73
N GLY A 2 17.50 -13.02 3.93
CA GLY A 2 16.42 -12.43 4.73
C GLY A 2 15.08 -12.50 4.00
N VAL A 3 13.96 -12.32 4.72
CA VAL A 3 12.59 -12.50 4.19
C VAL A 3 12.37 -11.71 2.91
N LEU A 4 12.65 -10.41 2.90
CA LEU A 4 12.50 -9.55 1.71
C LEU A 4 13.38 -9.97 0.54
N GLY A 5 14.56 -10.55 0.80
CA GLY A 5 15.41 -11.10 -0.26
C GLY A 5 14.77 -12.34 -0.90
N SER A 6 14.18 -13.22 -0.08
CA SER A 6 13.43 -14.37 -0.57
C SER A 6 12.18 -13.95 -1.36
N VAL A 7 11.45 -12.94 -0.89
CA VAL A 7 10.31 -12.32 -1.61
C VAL A 7 10.77 -11.75 -2.96
N TYR A 8 11.86 -10.99 -3.00
CA TYR A 8 12.43 -10.46 -4.26
C TYR A 8 12.82 -11.55 -5.25
N GLN A 9 13.31 -12.70 -4.80
CA GLN A 9 13.62 -13.81 -5.70
C GLN A 9 12.36 -14.49 -6.25
N GLN A 10 11.30 -14.62 -5.45
CA GLN A 10 10.13 -15.41 -5.82
C GLN A 10 9.00 -14.60 -6.47
N SER A 11 8.89 -13.31 -6.19
CA SER A 11 7.84 -12.44 -6.74
C SER A 11 8.36 -11.55 -7.86
N SER A 12 7.82 -11.73 -9.07
CA SER A 12 8.01 -10.79 -10.17
C SER A 12 7.34 -9.46 -9.89
N GLU A 13 6.20 -9.46 -9.21
CA GLU A 13 5.49 -8.24 -8.84
C GLU A 13 6.35 -7.37 -7.91
N PHE A 14 6.95 -7.96 -6.87
CA PHE A 14 7.83 -7.23 -5.96
C PHE A 14 9.09 -6.70 -6.67
N ARG A 15 9.59 -7.40 -7.68
CA ARG A 15 10.68 -6.88 -8.51
C ARG A 15 10.25 -5.67 -9.33
N THR A 16 9.09 -5.72 -9.98
CA THR A 16 8.53 -4.57 -10.71
C THR A 16 8.39 -3.36 -9.78
N VAL A 17 7.82 -3.55 -8.58
CA VAL A 17 7.69 -2.50 -7.57
C VAL A 17 9.06 -1.91 -7.20
N ALA A 18 10.04 -2.77 -6.88
CA ALA A 18 11.38 -2.34 -6.51
C ALA A 18 12.09 -1.59 -7.65
N ASP A 19 11.98 -2.09 -8.88
CA ASP A 19 12.59 -1.49 -10.07
C ASP A 19 11.98 -0.12 -10.38
N THR A 20 10.65 0.03 -10.23
CA THR A 20 9.97 1.34 -10.33
C THR A 20 10.47 2.30 -9.27
N VAL A 21 10.53 1.88 -7.99
CA VAL A 21 11.03 2.73 -6.90
C VAL A 21 12.47 3.18 -7.17
N ILE A 22 13.33 2.28 -7.68
CA ILE A 22 14.72 2.60 -8.05
C ILE A 22 14.77 3.58 -9.22
N ALA A 23 13.99 3.33 -10.28
CA ALA A 23 13.95 4.18 -11.47
C ALA A 23 13.49 5.61 -11.14
N GLU A 24 12.61 5.76 -10.17
CA GLU A 24 12.14 7.06 -9.66
C GLU A 24 13.07 7.70 -8.61
N GLY A 25 14.25 7.15 -8.37
CA GLY A 25 15.28 7.74 -7.50
C GLY A 25 15.38 7.14 -6.09
N GLY A 26 14.76 5.99 -5.84
CA GLY A 26 14.77 5.30 -4.54
C GLY A 26 13.85 5.96 -3.51
N GLY A 27 14.03 5.63 -2.22
CA GLY A 27 13.27 6.20 -1.12
C GLY A 27 14.02 6.11 0.20
N GLN A 28 13.58 6.85 1.20
CA GLN A 28 14.12 6.78 2.55
C GLN A 28 13.17 6.02 3.46
N ILE A 29 13.72 5.28 4.43
CA ILE A 29 12.94 4.69 5.52
C ILE A 29 13.27 5.46 6.80
N ARG A 30 12.24 5.92 7.50
CA ARG A 30 12.35 6.64 8.78
C ARG A 30 11.44 6.03 9.83
N ILE A 31 11.81 6.20 11.09
CA ILE A 31 10.93 5.85 12.21
C ILE A 31 9.89 6.97 12.35
N ALA A 32 8.61 6.60 12.42
CA ALA A 32 7.54 7.56 12.63
C ALA A 32 7.70 8.20 14.04
N PRO A 33 7.68 9.54 14.16
CA PRO A 33 7.99 10.20 15.42
C PRO A 33 6.90 10.05 16.48
N ASN A 34 5.64 9.79 16.10
CA ASN A 34 4.50 9.36 16.92
C ASN A 34 3.32 9.16 15.95
N ASP A 35 2.95 7.92 15.64
CA ASP A 35 1.81 7.65 14.75
C ASP A 35 1.08 6.39 15.21
N ASP A 36 -0.24 6.42 15.08
CA ASP A 36 -1.13 5.29 15.31
C ASP A 36 -1.15 4.33 14.10
N SER A 37 -0.70 4.80 12.92
CA SER A 37 -0.56 3.96 11.74
C SER A 37 0.68 3.05 11.84
N PRO A 38 0.57 1.75 11.51
CA PRO A 38 1.71 0.84 11.52
C PRO A 38 2.86 1.29 10.60
N ALA A 39 2.54 1.85 9.45
CA ALA A 39 3.44 2.49 8.51
C ALA A 39 2.65 3.42 7.58
N TYR A 40 3.33 4.35 6.92
CA TYR A 40 2.75 5.15 5.83
C TYR A 40 3.84 5.70 4.91
N THR A 41 3.46 6.04 3.69
CA THR A 41 4.34 6.63 2.69
C THR A 41 4.02 8.11 2.48
N ASP A 42 4.99 8.97 2.76
CA ASP A 42 5.02 10.34 2.25
C ASP A 42 5.56 10.30 0.82
N VAL A 43 4.62 10.22 -0.12
CA VAL A 43 4.89 10.09 -1.55
C VAL A 43 5.67 11.28 -2.10
N LEU A 44 5.38 12.50 -1.62
CA LEU A 44 6.00 13.73 -2.12
C LEU A 44 7.48 13.80 -1.73
N ASN A 45 7.81 13.37 -0.51
CA ASN A 45 9.19 13.36 -0.03
C ASN A 45 9.89 12.01 -0.27
N ARG A 46 9.18 11.01 -0.80
CA ARG A 46 9.65 9.63 -1.01
C ARG A 46 10.19 8.99 0.28
N ILE A 47 9.44 9.16 1.37
CA ILE A 47 9.79 8.64 2.70
C ILE A 47 8.74 7.64 3.14
N ILE A 48 9.18 6.43 3.50
CA ILE A 48 8.39 5.44 4.23
C ILE A 48 8.63 5.66 5.72
N TYR A 49 7.57 5.96 6.45
CA TYR A 49 7.59 6.04 7.91
C TYR A 49 7.09 4.73 8.50
N ILE A 50 7.80 4.21 9.51
CA ILE A 50 7.45 2.96 10.18
C ILE A 50 7.30 3.23 11.67
N ALA A 51 6.17 2.81 12.25
CA ALA A 51 5.96 2.92 13.68
C ALA A 51 6.95 2.03 14.46
N PRO A 52 7.42 2.46 15.66
CA PRO A 52 8.29 1.64 16.51
C PRO A 52 7.71 0.24 16.81
N GLY A 53 6.40 0.13 16.98
CA GLY A 53 5.73 -1.16 17.22
C GLY A 53 5.84 -2.11 16.02
N THR A 54 5.67 -1.59 14.80
CA THR A 54 5.82 -2.35 13.56
C THR A 54 7.26 -2.81 13.33
N LEU A 55 8.25 -1.96 13.66
CA LEU A 55 9.67 -2.35 13.59
C LEU A 55 9.98 -3.57 14.46
N ALA A 56 9.27 -3.73 15.57
CA ALA A 56 9.43 -4.87 16.47
C ALA A 56 8.57 -6.08 16.09
N ASN A 57 7.59 -5.94 15.19
CA ASN A 57 6.70 -7.02 14.79
C ASN A 57 7.31 -7.89 13.68
N SER A 58 7.90 -9.02 14.07
CA SER A 58 8.47 -10.02 13.15
C SER A 58 7.46 -11.08 12.68
N GLY A 59 6.17 -10.72 12.60
CA GLY A 59 5.11 -11.62 12.11
C GLY A 59 4.22 -12.25 13.19
N SER A 60 4.61 -12.19 14.47
CA SER A 60 3.87 -12.82 15.56
C SER A 60 2.98 -11.88 16.38
N GLY A 61 3.13 -10.56 16.25
CA GLY A 61 2.30 -9.57 16.94
C GLY A 61 1.05 -9.19 16.15
N ASP A 62 0.11 -8.50 16.77
CA ASP A 62 -1.08 -7.95 16.10
C ASP A 62 -0.70 -6.91 15.03
N GLY A 63 -1.54 -6.77 14.00
CA GLY A 63 -1.32 -5.85 12.89
C GLY A 63 -0.24 -6.31 11.90
N PRO A 64 0.11 -5.47 10.90
CA PRO A 64 1.08 -5.84 9.87
C PRO A 64 2.46 -6.07 10.49
N SER A 65 3.16 -7.09 9.99
CA SER A 65 4.58 -7.31 10.30
C SER A 65 5.43 -6.24 9.62
N LEU A 66 6.68 -6.08 10.06
CA LEU A 66 7.63 -5.20 9.37
C LEU A 66 7.77 -5.55 7.87
N VAL A 67 7.77 -6.85 7.54
CA VAL A 67 7.90 -7.33 6.16
C VAL A 67 6.67 -6.93 5.34
N SER A 68 5.47 -7.17 5.86
CA SER A 68 4.24 -6.79 5.17
C SER A 68 4.13 -5.27 5.03
N ALA A 69 4.35 -4.53 6.12
CA ALA A 69 4.31 -3.07 6.13
C ALA A 69 5.29 -2.48 5.10
N LEU A 70 6.54 -2.94 5.06
CA LEU A 70 7.50 -2.47 4.05
C LEU A 70 7.07 -2.79 2.62
N THR A 71 6.45 -3.95 2.37
CA THR A 71 6.04 -4.34 1.02
C THR A 71 4.86 -3.50 0.54
N VAL A 72 3.87 -3.21 1.40
CA VAL A 72 2.75 -2.32 1.03
C VAL A 72 3.23 -0.88 0.85
N GLU A 73 4.13 -0.39 1.70
CA GLU A 73 4.64 0.98 1.56
C GLU A 73 5.57 1.15 0.36
N LEU A 74 6.34 0.12 -0.01
CA LEU A 74 7.08 0.14 -1.28
C LEU A 74 6.12 0.16 -2.48
N ASN A 75 5.00 -0.55 -2.38
CA ASN A 75 3.94 -0.47 -3.39
C ASN A 75 3.35 0.94 -3.48
N ASN A 76 3.02 1.58 -2.36
CA ASN A 76 2.56 2.97 -2.33
C ASN A 76 3.61 3.91 -2.96
N LEU A 77 4.88 3.73 -2.61
CA LEU A 77 5.97 4.54 -3.14
C LEU A 77 6.16 4.36 -4.66
N SER A 78 5.98 3.14 -5.18
CA SER A 78 6.04 2.87 -6.64
C SER A 78 4.90 3.51 -7.44
N ARG A 79 3.89 4.06 -6.76
CA ARG A 79 2.74 4.75 -7.36
C ARG A 79 2.84 6.28 -7.23
N ALA A 80 4.03 6.78 -6.88
CA ALA A 80 4.26 8.20 -6.68
C ALA A 80 3.91 9.02 -7.92
N GLN A 81 4.25 8.54 -9.11
CA GLN A 81 3.90 9.21 -10.35
C GLN A 81 2.38 9.34 -10.52
N SER A 82 1.60 8.26 -10.31
CA SER A 82 0.14 8.30 -10.40
C SER A 82 -0.47 9.32 -9.43
N ALA A 83 0.00 9.35 -8.18
CA ALA A 83 -0.47 10.32 -7.19
C ALA A 83 -0.14 11.77 -7.58
N ASN A 84 1.04 12.00 -8.17
CA ASN A 84 1.46 13.30 -8.69
C ASN A 84 0.61 13.73 -9.90
N GLU A 85 0.25 12.81 -10.79
CA GLU A 85 -0.63 13.10 -11.94
C GLU A 85 -2.04 13.51 -11.48
N VAL A 86 -2.59 12.81 -10.48
CA VAL A 86 -3.88 13.18 -9.87
C VAL A 86 -3.81 14.57 -9.21
N ALA A 87 -2.74 14.84 -8.46
CA ALA A 87 -2.53 16.15 -7.84
C ALA A 87 -2.38 17.27 -8.88
N TRP A 88 -1.64 17.01 -9.97
CA TRP A 88 -1.48 17.96 -11.07
C TRP A 88 -2.81 18.25 -11.77
N LEU A 89 -3.61 17.22 -12.08
CA LEU A 89 -4.94 17.41 -12.68
C LEU A 89 -5.88 18.21 -11.78
N ALA A 90 -5.82 18.00 -10.46
CA ALA A 90 -6.56 18.79 -9.49
C ALA A 90 -6.13 20.27 -9.49
N ASP A 91 -4.82 20.54 -9.50
CA ASP A 91 -4.26 21.90 -9.54
C ASP A 91 -4.66 22.66 -10.81
N GLN A 92 -4.79 21.96 -11.95
CA GLN A 92 -5.27 22.53 -13.20
C GLN A 92 -6.80 22.71 -13.27
N GLY A 93 -7.53 22.45 -12.18
CA GLY A 93 -9.00 22.54 -12.13
C GLY A 93 -9.73 21.43 -12.90
N GLY A 94 -9.02 20.35 -13.25
CA GLY A 94 -9.56 19.22 -14.02
C GLY A 94 -10.34 18.21 -13.17
N MET A 95 -10.38 18.38 -11.84
CA MET A 95 -11.02 17.46 -10.91
C MET A 95 -11.89 18.21 -9.91
N ASN A 96 -12.91 17.53 -9.38
CA ASN A 96 -13.60 17.91 -8.16
C ASN A 96 -13.21 16.97 -7.01
N ALA A 97 -13.63 17.29 -5.79
CA ALA A 97 -13.31 16.52 -4.59
C ALA A 97 -13.62 15.02 -4.73
N ARG A 98 -14.77 14.67 -5.30
CA ARG A 98 -15.19 13.27 -5.46
C ARG A 98 -14.33 12.52 -6.47
N SER A 99 -14.04 13.12 -7.64
CA SER A 99 -13.16 12.48 -8.63
C SER A 99 -11.74 12.34 -8.10
N PHE A 100 -11.26 13.34 -7.36
CA PHE A 100 -9.95 13.28 -6.71
C PHE A 100 -9.88 12.13 -5.70
N ALA A 101 -10.87 12.00 -4.81
CA ALA A 101 -10.94 10.90 -3.86
C ALA A 101 -10.99 9.54 -4.56
N GLN A 102 -11.80 9.40 -5.59
CA GLN A 102 -11.90 8.14 -6.34
C GLN A 102 -10.58 7.73 -7.00
N GLU A 103 -9.79 8.66 -7.54
CA GLU A 103 -8.49 8.32 -8.13
C GLU A 103 -7.44 7.96 -7.06
N TYR A 104 -7.47 8.60 -5.89
CA TYR A 104 -6.62 8.17 -4.77
C TYR A 104 -7.00 6.78 -4.26
N GLU A 105 -8.30 6.47 -4.15
CA GLU A 105 -8.74 5.11 -3.81
C GLU A 105 -8.33 4.10 -4.87
N ARG A 106 -8.30 4.48 -6.15
CA ARG A 106 -7.82 3.59 -7.21
C ARG A 106 -6.34 3.26 -7.04
N ILE A 107 -5.54 4.26 -6.69
CA ILE A 107 -4.12 4.09 -6.40
C ILE A 107 -3.92 3.12 -5.22
N GLU A 108 -4.70 3.26 -4.15
CA GLU A 108 -4.63 2.35 -2.99
C GLU A 108 -5.12 0.95 -3.31
N TYR A 109 -6.21 0.83 -4.08
CA TYR A 109 -6.69 -0.47 -4.57
C TYR A 109 -5.61 -1.18 -5.38
N ASP A 110 -4.97 -0.49 -6.32
CA ASP A 110 -3.89 -1.07 -7.11
C ASP A 110 -2.72 -1.51 -6.21
N SER A 111 -2.43 -0.76 -5.13
CA SER A 111 -1.43 -1.12 -4.12
C SER A 111 -1.79 -2.40 -3.37
N ALA A 112 -3.04 -2.52 -2.92
CA ALA A 112 -3.57 -3.70 -2.27
C ALA A 112 -3.52 -4.94 -3.20
N GLN A 113 -3.90 -4.80 -4.47
CA GLN A 113 -3.85 -5.88 -5.45
C GLN A 113 -2.42 -6.37 -5.69
N SER A 114 -1.48 -5.45 -5.90
CA SER A 114 -0.07 -5.81 -6.08
C SER A 114 0.49 -6.48 -4.82
N HIS A 115 0.18 -5.97 -3.63
CA HIS A 115 0.63 -6.54 -2.37
C HIS A 115 0.09 -7.98 -2.15
N ALA A 116 -1.17 -8.23 -2.52
CA ALA A 116 -1.75 -9.57 -2.53
C ALA A 116 -1.09 -10.50 -3.55
N GLU A 117 -0.74 -9.98 -4.74
CA GLU A 117 -0.03 -10.75 -5.76
C GLU A 117 1.41 -11.09 -5.32
N VAL A 118 2.10 -10.18 -4.63
CA VAL A 118 3.40 -10.46 -4.01
C VAL A 118 3.27 -11.62 -3.02
N PHE A 119 2.25 -11.60 -2.17
CA PHE A 119 1.98 -12.68 -1.21
C PHE A 119 1.77 -14.02 -1.89
N ARG A 120 0.93 -14.07 -2.93
CA ARG A 120 0.69 -15.28 -3.74
C ARG A 120 1.98 -15.82 -4.37
N GLN A 121 2.75 -14.96 -5.04
CA GLN A 121 3.95 -15.38 -5.76
C GLN A 121 5.07 -15.84 -4.80
N ALA A 122 5.19 -15.20 -3.64
CA ALA A 122 6.23 -15.48 -2.64
C ALA A 122 5.72 -16.33 -1.46
N TYR A 123 4.55 -16.97 -1.57
CA TYR A 123 3.91 -17.68 -0.45
C TYR A 123 4.85 -18.66 0.24
N SER A 124 5.57 -19.49 -0.53
CA SER A 124 6.49 -20.48 0.03
C SER A 124 7.65 -19.84 0.81
N ALA A 125 8.19 -18.70 0.35
CA ALA A 125 9.17 -17.95 1.13
C ALA A 125 8.56 -17.38 2.42
N LEU A 126 7.39 -16.77 2.32
CA LEU A 126 6.70 -16.17 3.47
C LEU A 126 6.33 -17.24 4.52
N GLU A 127 5.93 -18.43 4.10
CA GLU A 127 5.63 -19.56 4.98
C GLU A 127 6.87 -20.02 5.74
N GLN A 128 8.01 -20.18 5.06
CA GLN A 128 9.28 -20.54 5.69
C GLN A 128 9.76 -19.54 6.76
N HIS A 129 9.27 -18.29 6.67
CA HIS A 129 9.59 -17.22 7.59
C HIS A 129 8.46 -16.91 8.59
N GLY A 130 7.36 -17.67 8.58
CA GLY A 130 6.23 -17.47 9.50
C GLY A 130 5.32 -16.29 9.16
N GLU A 131 5.53 -15.63 8.03
CA GLU A 131 4.74 -14.47 7.57
C GLU A 131 3.41 -14.88 6.91
N ALA A 132 3.32 -16.13 6.41
CA ALA A 132 2.17 -16.60 5.64
C ALA A 132 0.92 -16.98 6.46
N ASN A 133 1.01 -16.95 7.80
CA ASN A 133 -0.08 -17.37 8.69
C ASN A 133 -1.20 -16.33 8.84
N ASN A 134 -0.96 -15.09 8.40
CA ASN A 134 -1.87 -13.96 8.51
C ASN A 134 -2.04 -13.30 7.13
N PRO A 135 -2.79 -13.93 6.19
CA PRO A 135 -2.91 -13.46 4.82
C PRO A 135 -3.64 -12.10 4.72
N ASP A 136 -4.48 -11.76 5.70
CA ASP A 136 -5.18 -10.49 5.84
C ASP A 136 -4.21 -9.30 5.88
N ARG A 137 -3.03 -9.47 6.51
CA ARG A 137 -1.95 -8.45 6.53
C ARG A 137 -1.40 -8.18 5.13
N TRP A 138 -1.67 -9.05 4.18
CA TRP A 138 -1.22 -8.99 2.82
C TRP A 138 -2.34 -8.65 1.83
N PHE A 139 -3.44 -8.06 2.31
CA PHE A 139 -4.64 -7.83 1.49
C PHE A 139 -5.09 -9.10 0.76
N SER A 140 -4.89 -10.26 1.39
CA SER A 140 -5.18 -11.57 0.83
C SER A 140 -6.11 -12.36 1.73
N GLU A 141 -6.94 -13.21 1.14
CA GLU A 141 -7.81 -14.13 1.86
C GLU A 141 -7.70 -15.54 1.29
N ARG A 142 -8.08 -16.54 2.10
CA ARG A 142 -8.10 -17.93 1.66
C ARG A 142 -9.37 -18.18 0.84
N ASN A 143 -9.21 -18.70 -0.36
CA ASN A 143 -10.35 -19.12 -1.18
C ASN A 143 -10.83 -20.54 -0.82
N GLU A 144 -11.99 -20.92 -1.35
CA GLU A 144 -12.61 -22.22 -1.10
C GLU A 144 -11.74 -23.41 -1.54
N GLN A 145 -10.83 -23.20 -2.49
CA GLN A 145 -9.92 -24.23 -3.01
C GLN A 145 -8.63 -24.34 -2.18
N GLY A 146 -8.50 -23.58 -1.10
CA GLY A 146 -7.33 -23.59 -0.21
C GLY A 146 -6.14 -22.77 -0.71
N GLY A 147 -6.30 -22.06 -1.83
CA GLY A 147 -5.37 -21.04 -2.32
C GLY A 147 -5.63 -19.67 -1.68
N PHE A 148 -5.05 -18.63 -2.27
CA PHE A 148 -5.25 -17.25 -1.85
C PHE A 148 -5.69 -16.37 -3.00
N GLU A 149 -6.51 -15.39 -2.68
CA GLU A 149 -6.98 -14.33 -3.59
C GLU A 149 -6.89 -12.97 -2.89
N ALA A 150 -6.98 -11.88 -3.65
CA ALA A 150 -6.99 -10.54 -3.09
C ALA A 150 -8.29 -10.32 -2.29
N ALA A 151 -8.20 -9.58 -1.19
CA ALA A 151 -9.33 -9.28 -0.30
C ALA A 151 -10.47 -8.50 -0.99
N PHE A 152 -10.19 -7.89 -2.14
CA PHE A 152 -11.16 -7.19 -2.95
C PHE A 152 -11.09 -7.70 -4.39
N SER A 153 -12.23 -8.17 -4.91
CA SER A 153 -12.31 -8.74 -6.26
C SER A 153 -12.35 -7.69 -7.38
N SER A 154 -12.76 -6.46 -7.05
CA SER A 154 -12.89 -5.35 -7.98
C SER A 154 -12.64 -4.00 -7.30
N PHE A 155 -12.34 -2.97 -8.10
CA PHE A 155 -12.23 -1.60 -7.60
C PHE A 155 -13.58 -1.09 -7.07
N GLU A 156 -14.69 -1.49 -7.68
CA GLU A 156 -16.04 -1.10 -7.27
C GLU A 156 -16.38 -1.63 -5.87
N ASP A 157 -16.02 -2.88 -5.56
CA ASP A 157 -16.20 -3.45 -4.22
C ASP A 157 -15.34 -2.71 -3.19
N TYR A 158 -14.07 -2.49 -3.51
CA TYR A 158 -13.14 -1.73 -2.68
C TYR A 158 -13.67 -0.32 -2.39
N LEU A 159 -14.01 0.43 -3.44
CA LEU A 159 -14.53 1.79 -3.33
C LEU A 159 -15.85 1.85 -2.55
N GLY A 160 -16.70 0.82 -2.66
CA GLY A 160 -17.89 0.66 -1.84
C GLY A 160 -17.56 0.66 -0.35
N VAL A 161 -16.62 -0.19 0.07
CA VAL A 161 -16.16 -0.27 1.46
C VAL A 161 -15.52 1.05 1.92
N GLN A 162 -14.67 1.67 1.11
CA GLN A 162 -14.01 2.92 1.49
C GLN A 162 -14.97 4.11 1.65
N ARG A 163 -16.10 4.10 0.93
CA ARG A 163 -17.19 5.05 1.15
C ARG A 163 -17.96 4.76 2.43
N GLU A 164 -18.21 3.49 2.73
CA GLU A 164 -18.94 3.09 3.95
C GLU A 164 -18.15 3.39 5.23
N THR A 165 -16.81 3.28 5.17
CA THR A 165 -15.92 3.58 6.30
C THR A 165 -15.58 5.07 6.43
N GLY A 166 -15.97 5.90 5.45
CA GLY A 166 -15.61 7.33 5.40
C GLY A 166 -14.16 7.59 5.00
N HIS A 167 -13.43 6.58 4.50
CA HIS A 167 -12.05 6.76 4.05
C HIS A 167 -11.96 7.76 2.88
N THR A 168 -12.94 7.71 1.95
CA THR A 168 -13.01 8.67 0.84
C THR A 168 -13.13 10.12 1.30
N ASP A 169 -13.73 10.36 2.46
CA ASP A 169 -13.97 11.72 2.98
C ASP A 169 -12.65 12.41 3.32
N VAL A 170 -11.63 11.64 3.75
CA VAL A 170 -10.27 12.14 4.01
C VAL A 170 -9.68 12.78 2.75
N TYR A 171 -9.85 12.12 1.60
CA TYR A 171 -9.36 12.64 0.32
C TYR A 171 -10.20 13.80 -0.21
N GLU A 172 -11.51 13.77 -0.04
CA GLU A 172 -12.37 14.90 -0.40
C GLU A 172 -12.03 16.16 0.42
N ASP A 173 -11.78 16.00 1.72
CA ASP A 173 -11.39 17.10 2.61
C ASP A 173 -10.00 17.62 2.29
N ARG A 174 -9.03 16.73 2.00
CA ARG A 174 -7.71 17.12 1.50
C ARG A 174 -7.83 17.95 0.23
N PHE A 175 -8.69 17.55 -0.71
CA PHE A 175 -8.93 18.31 -1.94
C PHE A 175 -9.46 19.72 -1.62
N ARG A 176 -10.48 19.83 -0.76
CA ARG A 176 -11.10 21.10 -0.39
C ARG A 176 -10.08 22.05 0.27
N GLN A 177 -9.25 21.54 1.17
CA GLN A 177 -8.24 22.32 1.88
C GLN A 177 -7.10 22.80 0.97
N THR A 178 -6.77 22.02 -0.06
CA THR A 178 -5.61 22.25 -0.93
C THR A 178 -5.97 23.10 -2.15
N TYR A 179 -7.05 22.75 -2.85
CA TYR A 179 -7.37 23.27 -4.19
C TYR A 179 -8.60 24.19 -4.23
N ASN A 180 -9.57 24.03 -3.33
CA ASN A 180 -10.71 24.95 -3.22
C ASN A 180 -10.39 26.13 -2.30
N ARG A 181 -9.41 26.95 -2.67
CA ARG A 181 -9.15 28.23 -2.01
C ARG A 181 -10.00 29.32 -2.67
N ASP A 182 -11.22 29.47 -2.18
CA ASP A 182 -11.99 30.72 -2.24
C ASP A 182 -11.78 31.53 -0.95
#